data_AF-A0A9P0EM69-F1
#
_entry.id   AF-A0A9P0EM69-F1
#
_cell.length_a   1.000
_cell.length_b   1.000
_cell.length_c   1.000
_cell.angle_alpha   90.00
_cell.angle_beta   90.00
_cell.angle_gamma   90.00
#
_symmetry.space_group_name_H-M   'P 1'
#
loop_
_entity.id
_entity.type
_entity.pdbx_description
1 polymer ?
#
loop_
_entity_poly.entity_id
_entity_poly.type
_entity_poly.pdbx_seq_one_letter_code
_entity_poly.pdbx_strand_id
1 'polypeptide(L)'
;MKPSGDTPASAGPGPTRPLASRSRISDDINPEVLVNYLYQQQCLKLWVRSGSGEDNEGVVLRKKGGQYLACPPQPAGSLLLKAAAALKVECLMTVNSNVIKTFLRWFTELEVPFNNGCRAQVLPTIEALARAKRQNFAAFVASEGLLVVWDEDALHIISRASGIESQLMDLMWKSDDNNDEADE
;
A
#
# COMPACT_ATOMS: atom_id res chain seq x y z
N MET A 1 48.98 45.90 -24.29
CA MET A 1 48.34 45.94 -22.96
C MET A 1 47.39 44.74 -22.83
N LYS A 2 47.59 43.94 -21.77
CA LYS A 2 46.74 42.83 -21.26
C LYS A 2 45.29 43.30 -20.91
N PRO A 3 44.34 42.42 -20.50
CA PRO A 3 44.03 41.07 -21.01
C PRO A 3 42.50 40.73 -21.00
N SER A 4 42.20 39.53 -21.50
CA SER A 4 41.20 38.51 -21.11
C SER A 4 40.06 38.82 -20.11
N GLY A 5 38.87 38.32 -20.45
CA GLY A 5 37.76 38.09 -19.54
C GLY A 5 36.98 36.82 -19.93
N ASP A 6 37.55 35.65 -19.66
CA ASP A 6 36.82 34.38 -19.64
C ASP A 6 36.02 34.29 -18.34
N THR A 7 34.72 34.01 -18.42
CA THR A 7 33.89 33.71 -17.25
C THR A 7 33.46 32.24 -17.32
N PRO A 8 33.86 31.37 -16.38
CA PRO A 8 33.32 30.01 -16.32
C PRO A 8 32.01 30.01 -15.53
N ALA A 9 30.94 29.55 -16.16
CA ALA A 9 29.69 29.23 -15.46
C ALA A 9 29.92 28.04 -14.53
N SER A 10 29.76 28.27 -13.23
CA SER A 10 29.78 27.26 -12.18
C SER A 10 28.59 26.31 -12.33
N ALA A 11 28.84 25.07 -12.76
CA ALA A 11 27.88 23.99 -12.71
C ALA A 11 27.90 23.40 -11.29
N GLY A 12 26.93 23.80 -10.47
CA GLY A 12 26.68 23.19 -9.17
C GLY A 12 26.19 21.73 -9.33
N PRO A 13 26.56 20.82 -8.41
CA PRO A 13 26.08 19.45 -8.46
C PRO A 13 24.58 19.42 -8.12
N GLY A 14 23.77 18.93 -9.04
CA GLY A 14 22.34 18.70 -8.79
C GLY A 14 22.13 17.69 -7.67
N PRO A 15 20.99 17.75 -6.94
CA PRO A 15 20.74 16.86 -5.83
C PRO A 15 20.59 15.42 -6.33
N THR A 16 21.51 14.55 -5.95
CA THR A 16 21.37 13.11 -6.05
C THR A 16 20.23 12.69 -5.13
N ARG A 17 19.04 12.53 -5.71
CA ARG A 17 17.89 11.95 -5.02
C ARG A 17 18.29 10.53 -4.60
N PRO A 18 18.29 10.17 -3.30
CA PRO A 18 18.56 8.80 -2.90
C PRO A 18 17.45 7.94 -3.50
N LEU A 19 17.82 7.06 -4.44
CA LEU A 19 16.92 6.00 -4.86
C LEU A 19 16.74 5.13 -3.62
N ALA A 20 15.50 5.01 -3.14
CA ALA A 20 15.16 4.16 -2.00
C ALA A 20 15.89 2.82 -2.17
N SER A 21 16.71 2.47 -1.18
CA SER A 21 17.51 1.25 -1.20
C SER A 21 16.58 0.05 -1.27
N ARG A 22 16.30 -0.43 -2.49
CA ARG A 22 15.69 -1.74 -2.68
C ARG A 22 16.51 -2.74 -1.88
N SER A 23 15.89 -3.45 -0.97
CA SER A 23 16.57 -4.49 -0.21
C SER A 23 17.02 -5.56 -1.18
N ARG A 24 18.34 -5.68 -1.38
CA ARG A 24 18.95 -6.74 -2.20
C ARG A 24 18.54 -8.14 -1.73
N ILE A 25 18.16 -8.26 -0.45
CA ILE A 25 17.72 -9.52 0.17
C ILE A 25 16.43 -10.02 -0.49
N SER A 26 15.52 -9.13 -0.87
CA SER A 26 14.26 -9.53 -1.51
C SER A 26 14.47 -10.09 -2.92
N ASP A 27 15.52 -9.67 -3.63
CA ASP A 27 15.83 -10.11 -5.00
C ASP A 27 16.37 -11.54 -5.08
N ASP A 28 16.94 -12.05 -3.99
CA ASP A 28 17.56 -13.38 -3.89
C ASP A 28 16.58 -14.47 -3.41
N ILE A 29 15.43 -14.08 -2.86
CA ILE A 29 14.40 -15.02 -2.38
C ILE A 29 13.55 -15.48 -3.57
N ASN A 30 13.26 -16.78 -3.65
CA ASN A 30 12.32 -17.30 -4.64
C ASN A 30 10.94 -16.62 -4.47
N PRO A 31 10.39 -15.94 -5.49
CA PRO A 31 9.12 -15.22 -5.37
C PRO A 31 7.94 -16.12 -4.98
N GLU A 32 8.00 -17.42 -5.30
CA GLU A 32 6.98 -18.38 -4.87
C GLU A 32 7.04 -18.64 -3.36
N VAL A 33 8.23 -18.73 -2.79
CA VAL A 33 8.40 -18.86 -1.34
C VAL A 33 7.92 -17.58 -0.65
N LEU A 34 8.28 -16.42 -1.19
CA LEU A 34 7.95 -15.13 -0.61
C LEU A 34 6.44 -14.85 -0.63
N VAL A 35 5.76 -15.07 -1.75
CA VAL A 35 4.30 -14.82 -1.83
C VAL A 35 3.52 -15.74 -0.90
N ASN A 36 3.96 -17.00 -0.75
CA ASN A 36 3.35 -17.93 0.20
C ASN A 36 3.60 -17.52 1.66
N TYR A 37 4.82 -17.08 1.99
CA TYR A 37 5.13 -16.55 3.31
C TYR A 37 4.26 -15.33 3.65
N LEU A 38 4.16 -14.36 2.73
CA LEU A 38 3.35 -13.17 2.94
C LEU A 38 1.86 -13.51 3.10
N TYR A 39 1.34 -14.46 2.32
CA TYR A 39 -0.03 -14.94 2.46
C TYR A 39 -0.25 -15.65 3.80
N GLN A 40 0.70 -16.46 4.26
CA GLN A 40 0.64 -17.06 5.60
C GLN A 40 0.57 -15.98 6.69
N GLN A 41 1.35 -14.91 6.59
CA GLN A 41 1.30 -13.79 7.54
C GLN A 41 -0.05 -13.07 7.49
N GLN A 42 -0.61 -12.87 6.29
CA GLN A 42 -1.96 -12.33 6.10
C GLN A 42 -3.01 -13.19 6.83
N CYS A 43 -2.93 -14.52 6.71
CA CYS A 43 -3.81 -15.46 7.40
C CYS A 43 -3.64 -15.43 8.93
N LEU A 44 -2.40 -15.40 9.43
CA LEU A 44 -2.12 -15.34 10.88
C LEU A 44 -2.67 -14.07 11.53
N LYS A 45 -2.73 -12.97 10.77
CA LYS A 45 -3.32 -11.70 11.19
C LYS A 45 -4.84 -11.65 11.05
N LEU A 46 -5.48 -12.72 10.55
CA LEU A 46 -6.91 -12.79 10.26
C LEU A 46 -7.35 -11.70 9.27
N TRP A 47 -6.50 -11.37 8.30
CA TRP A 47 -6.75 -10.35 7.28
C TRP A 47 -7.38 -10.89 5.99
N VAL A 48 -7.92 -12.12 6.05
CA VAL A 48 -8.55 -12.85 4.94
C VAL A 48 -9.88 -13.38 5.41
N ARG A 49 -10.91 -13.34 4.56
CA ARG A 49 -12.23 -13.88 4.86
C ARG A 49 -12.34 -15.37 4.56
N SER A 50 -12.12 -15.75 3.30
CA SER A 50 -12.42 -17.10 2.80
C SER A 50 -11.21 -17.85 2.23
N GLY A 51 -10.13 -17.14 1.90
CA GLY A 51 -8.88 -17.73 1.39
C GLY A 51 -8.98 -18.42 0.02
N SER A 52 -10.10 -18.30 -0.70
CA SER A 52 -10.34 -18.95 -2.00
C SER A 52 -9.74 -18.21 -3.19
N GLY A 53 -9.39 -16.92 -3.03
CA GLY A 53 -8.90 -16.06 -4.11
C GLY A 53 -9.98 -15.52 -5.06
N GLU A 54 -11.21 -16.03 -4.96
CA GLU A 54 -12.34 -15.57 -5.77
C GLU A 54 -12.86 -14.18 -5.33
N ASP A 55 -12.60 -13.81 -4.08
CA ASP A 55 -13.01 -12.54 -3.46
C ASP A 55 -12.09 -11.35 -3.78
N ASN A 56 -11.15 -11.50 -4.73
CA ASN A 56 -10.05 -10.54 -4.95
C ASN A 56 -9.21 -10.27 -3.70
N GLU A 57 -9.15 -11.23 -2.77
CA GLU A 57 -8.30 -11.17 -1.58
C GLU A 57 -7.01 -11.96 -1.78
N GLY A 58 -5.92 -11.46 -1.21
CA GLY A 58 -4.65 -12.16 -1.17
C GLY A 58 -3.44 -11.24 -1.20
N VAL A 59 -2.31 -11.85 -1.55
CA VAL A 59 -1.04 -11.19 -1.82
C VAL A 59 -0.69 -11.36 -3.27
N VAL A 60 -0.23 -10.29 -3.91
CA VAL A 60 0.29 -10.25 -5.26
C VAL A 60 1.76 -9.82 -5.20
N LEU A 61 2.64 -10.55 -5.89
CA LEU A 61 4.06 -10.27 -5.95
C LEU A 61 4.53 -10.22 -7.40
N ARG A 62 5.32 -9.22 -7.74
CA ARG A 62 5.90 -9.07 -9.08
C ARG A 62 7.11 -10.01 -9.25
N LYS A 63 7.11 -10.74 -10.36
CA LYS A 63 8.23 -11.57 -10.83
C LYS A 63 9.16 -10.77 -11.74
N LYS A 64 10.38 -11.29 -11.91
CA LYS A 64 11.27 -10.88 -13.01
C LYS A 64 10.53 -11.00 -14.35
N GLY A 65 10.72 -10.03 -15.23
CA GLY A 65 9.97 -9.94 -16.51
C GLY A 65 8.60 -9.27 -16.41
N GLY A 66 8.21 -8.75 -15.24
CA GLY A 66 6.99 -7.94 -15.08
C GLY A 66 5.69 -8.73 -14.98
N GLN A 67 5.77 -10.06 -14.90
CA GLN A 67 4.64 -10.93 -14.57
C GLN A 67 4.32 -10.85 -13.07
N TYR A 68 3.15 -11.32 -12.66
CA TYR A 68 2.73 -11.34 -11.26
C TYR A 68 2.37 -12.76 -10.81
N LEU A 69 2.73 -13.07 -9.57
CA LEU A 69 2.21 -14.19 -8.80
C LEU A 69 1.15 -13.68 -7.84
N ALA A 70 0.22 -14.56 -7.47
CA ALA A 70 -0.69 -14.30 -6.38
C ALA A 70 -0.84 -15.53 -5.48
N CYS A 71 -1.02 -15.29 -4.18
CA CYS A 71 -1.43 -16.30 -3.22
C CYS A 71 -2.58 -15.72 -2.36
N PRO A 72 -3.76 -16.36 -2.33
CA PRO A 72 -4.10 -17.59 -3.04
C PRO A 72 -4.12 -17.36 -4.56
N PRO A 73 -4.03 -18.42 -5.39
CA PRO A 73 -4.08 -18.29 -6.83
C PRO A 73 -5.33 -17.53 -7.28
N GLN A 74 -5.13 -16.54 -8.16
CA GLN A 74 -6.20 -15.69 -8.66
C GLN A 74 -6.62 -16.13 -10.07
N PRO A 75 -7.91 -16.04 -10.43
CA PRO A 75 -8.34 -16.29 -11.79
C PRO A 75 -7.69 -15.30 -12.77
N ALA A 76 -7.50 -15.73 -14.01
CA ALA A 76 -6.95 -14.88 -15.05
C ALA A 76 -7.82 -13.62 -15.22
N GLY A 77 -7.19 -12.45 -15.17
CA GLY A 77 -7.89 -11.18 -15.29
C GLY A 77 -8.60 -10.71 -14.01
N SER A 78 -8.26 -11.28 -12.84
CA SER A 78 -8.72 -10.75 -11.55
C SER A 78 -8.40 -9.27 -11.39
N LEU A 79 -9.25 -8.57 -10.63
CA LEU A 79 -9.11 -7.14 -10.44
C LEU A 79 -7.87 -6.81 -9.62
N LEU A 80 -7.52 -7.67 -8.68
CA LEU A 80 -6.32 -7.55 -7.87
C LEU A 80 -5.03 -7.59 -8.70
N LEU A 81 -4.93 -8.55 -9.64
CA LEU A 81 -3.78 -8.65 -10.56
C LEU A 81 -3.70 -7.44 -11.50
N LYS A 82 -4.85 -6.98 -12.02
CA LYS A 82 -4.93 -5.79 -12.87
C LYS A 82 -4.49 -4.53 -12.11
N ALA A 83 -4.91 -4.39 -10.85
CA ALA A 83 -4.53 -3.27 -10.00
C ALA A 83 -3.02 -3.24 -9.74
N ALA A 84 -2.41 -4.37 -9.38
CA ALA A 84 -0.97 -4.48 -9.18
C ALA A 84 -0.20 -4.09 -10.46
N ALA A 85 -0.64 -4.58 -11.63
CA ALA A 85 -0.05 -4.25 -12.91
C ALA A 85 -0.18 -2.76 -13.27
N ALA A 86 -1.36 -2.15 -13.05
CA ALA A 86 -1.61 -0.74 -13.33
C ALA A 86 -0.75 0.19 -12.45
N LEU A 87 -0.60 -0.14 -11.16
CA LEU A 87 0.24 0.61 -10.21
C LEU A 87 1.74 0.35 -10.41
N LYS A 88 2.11 -0.71 -11.13
CA LYS A 88 3.49 -1.16 -11.36
C LYS A 88 4.27 -1.37 -10.06
N VAL A 89 3.60 -1.91 -9.03
CA VAL A 89 4.16 -2.13 -7.68
C VAL A 89 4.90 -3.45 -7.61
N GLU A 90 5.82 -3.59 -6.66
CA GLU A 90 6.56 -4.85 -6.47
C GLU A 90 5.72 -5.87 -5.69
N CYS A 91 4.92 -5.39 -4.73
CA CYS A 91 3.99 -6.24 -3.99
C CYS A 91 2.70 -5.48 -3.66
N LEU A 92 1.62 -6.24 -3.46
CA LEU A 92 0.31 -5.74 -3.07
C LEU A 92 -0.37 -6.78 -2.17
N MET A 93 -1.09 -6.34 -1.14
CA MET A 93 -1.78 -7.19 -0.17
C MET A 93 -3.12 -6.57 0.17
N THR A 94 -4.17 -7.40 0.21
CA THR A 94 -5.46 -7.00 0.78
C THR A 94 -5.47 -7.19 2.29
N VAL A 95 -6.22 -6.37 3.00
CA VAL A 95 -6.39 -6.45 4.45
C VAL A 95 -7.88 -6.38 4.72
N ASN A 96 -8.49 -7.55 4.92
CA ASN A 96 -9.87 -7.68 5.32
C ASN A 96 -9.92 -7.89 6.84
N SER A 97 -10.13 -6.82 7.60
CA SER A 97 -10.28 -6.89 9.05
C SER A 97 -11.55 -6.18 9.53
N ASN A 98 -12.06 -6.56 10.70
CA ASN A 98 -13.23 -5.92 11.28
C ASN A 98 -12.96 -4.46 11.66
N VAL A 99 -11.72 -4.10 11.98
CA VAL A 99 -11.32 -2.70 12.22
C VAL A 99 -11.53 -1.88 10.95
N ILE A 100 -11.03 -2.34 9.80
CA ILE A 100 -11.21 -1.66 8.51
C ILE A 100 -12.69 -1.52 8.15
N LYS A 101 -13.46 -2.60 8.28
CA LYS A 101 -14.91 -2.59 7.98
C LYS A 101 -15.68 -1.62 8.87
N THR A 102 -15.33 -1.58 10.15
CA THR A 102 -16.00 -0.71 11.11
C THR A 102 -15.68 0.74 10.80
N PHE A 103 -14.40 1.06 10.57
CA PHE A 103 -13.95 2.37 10.14
C PHE A 103 -14.71 2.88 8.90
N LEU A 104 -14.80 2.07 7.85
CA LEU A 104 -15.46 2.46 6.59
C LEU A 104 -16.99 2.66 6.70
N ARG A 105 -17.63 2.20 7.78
CA ARG A 105 -19.08 2.42 7.96
C ARG A 105 -19.41 3.85 8.36
N TRP A 106 -18.51 4.53 9.05
CA TRP A 106 -18.74 5.88 9.57
C TRP A 106 -17.86 6.94 8.92
N PHE A 107 -16.76 6.54 8.26
CA PHE A 107 -15.89 7.47 7.55
C PHE A 107 -16.48 7.91 6.21
N THR A 108 -16.65 9.21 6.01
CA THR A 108 -17.29 9.81 4.83
C THR A 108 -16.34 10.58 3.90
N GLU A 109 -15.12 10.85 4.36
CA GLU A 109 -14.13 11.62 3.60
C GLU A 109 -13.45 10.77 2.51
N LEU A 110 -12.85 11.46 1.54
CA LEU A 110 -12.17 10.79 0.40
C LEU A 110 -10.75 10.32 0.73
N GLU A 111 -10.17 10.75 1.85
CA GLU A 111 -8.78 10.47 2.19
C GLU A 111 -8.58 10.45 3.72
N VAL A 112 -7.91 9.41 4.21
CA VAL A 112 -7.57 9.20 5.63
C VAL A 112 -6.16 9.71 5.89
N PRO A 113 -5.96 10.70 6.77
CA PRO A 113 -4.64 11.17 7.16
C PRO A 113 -3.99 10.26 8.21
N PHE A 114 -2.68 10.03 8.07
CA PHE A 114 -1.86 9.29 9.04
C PHE A 114 -0.75 10.18 9.63
N ASN A 115 -0.25 9.80 10.81
CA ASN A 115 0.61 10.65 11.66
C ASN A 115 1.96 11.01 11.02
N ASN A 116 2.41 10.27 10.00
CA ASN A 116 3.67 10.49 9.29
C ASN A 116 3.49 11.29 7.98
N GLY A 117 2.34 11.93 7.78
CA GLY A 117 2.02 12.63 6.53
C GLY A 117 1.66 11.69 5.37
N CYS A 118 1.67 10.36 5.58
CA CYS A 118 1.03 9.43 4.66
C CYS A 118 -0.48 9.66 4.67
N ARG A 119 -1.10 9.36 3.54
CA ARG A 119 -2.53 9.50 3.36
C ARG A 119 -3.01 8.31 2.56
N ALA A 120 -4.09 7.67 2.97
CA ALA A 120 -4.73 6.63 2.18
C ALA A 120 -6.04 7.14 1.62
N GLN A 121 -6.20 7.00 0.32
CA GLN A 121 -7.43 7.39 -0.37
C GLN A 121 -8.52 6.35 -0.13
N VAL A 122 -9.77 6.81 -0.07
CA VAL A 122 -10.95 5.94 -0.06
C VAL A 122 -11.47 5.85 -1.49
N LEU A 123 -11.44 4.64 -2.03
CA LEU A 123 -11.91 4.31 -3.36
C LEU A 123 -13.28 3.66 -3.31
N PRO A 124 -14.16 3.92 -4.31
CA PRO A 124 -15.48 3.30 -4.33
C PRO A 124 -15.40 1.79 -4.56
N THR A 125 -14.55 1.34 -5.49
CA THR A 125 -14.41 -0.07 -5.89
C THR A 125 -12.95 -0.43 -6.21
N ILE A 126 -12.66 -1.73 -6.24
CA ILE A 126 -11.30 -2.24 -6.50
C ILE A 126 -10.78 -1.85 -7.91
N GLU A 127 -11.65 -1.68 -8.91
CA GLU A 127 -11.27 -1.19 -10.25
C GLU A 127 -10.67 0.21 -10.22
N ALA A 128 -11.09 1.03 -9.25
CA ALA A 128 -10.58 2.39 -9.11
C ALA A 128 -9.11 2.42 -8.62
N LEU A 129 -8.54 1.29 -8.17
CA LEU A 129 -7.13 1.19 -7.79
C LEU A 129 -6.18 1.55 -8.92
N ALA A 130 -6.57 1.34 -10.18
CA ALA A 130 -5.76 1.73 -11.33
C ALA A 130 -5.47 3.25 -11.37
N ARG A 131 -6.32 4.07 -10.72
CA ARG A 131 -6.16 5.52 -10.59
C ARG A 131 -5.57 5.94 -9.24
N ALA A 132 -5.20 4.98 -8.39
CA ALA A 132 -4.68 5.30 -7.07
C ALA A 132 -3.32 5.99 -7.15
N LYS A 133 -3.11 6.94 -6.23
CA LYS A 133 -1.81 7.60 -6.07
C LYS A 133 -0.83 6.56 -5.53
N ARG A 134 0.04 6.02 -6.38
CA ARG A 134 1.08 5.03 -6.00
C ARG A 134 1.89 5.44 -4.77
N GLN A 135 2.14 6.74 -4.58
CA GLN A 135 2.90 7.29 -3.46
C GLN A 135 2.20 7.17 -2.09
N ASN A 136 0.91 6.85 -2.08
CA ASN A 136 0.14 6.69 -0.85
C ASN A 136 0.41 5.33 -0.18
N PHE A 137 0.92 4.34 -0.92
CA PHE A 137 1.18 2.98 -0.46
C PHE A 137 -0.03 2.21 0.09
N ALA A 138 -1.22 2.83 0.08
CA ALA A 138 -2.45 2.25 0.57
C ALA A 138 -3.69 2.97 -0.01
N ALA A 139 -4.77 2.21 -0.15
CA ALA A 139 -6.10 2.72 -0.44
C ALA A 139 -7.16 1.84 0.24
N PHE A 140 -8.17 2.47 0.81
CA PHE A 140 -9.37 1.77 1.25
C PHE A 140 -10.29 1.54 0.06
N VAL A 141 -11.03 0.43 0.09
CA VAL A 141 -12.01 0.10 -0.94
C VAL A 141 -13.37 -0.11 -0.29
N ALA A 142 -14.28 0.83 -0.55
CA ALA A 142 -15.53 0.96 0.18
C ALA A 142 -16.49 -0.19 -0.09
N SER A 143 -16.69 -0.61 -1.35
CA SER A 143 -17.63 -1.70 -1.66
C SER A 143 -17.28 -3.04 -1.04
N GLU A 144 -15.98 -3.36 -0.96
CA GLU A 144 -15.46 -4.61 -0.42
C GLU A 144 -15.19 -4.50 1.09
N GLY A 145 -15.18 -3.29 1.65
CA GLY A 145 -14.91 -3.04 3.05
C GLY A 145 -13.51 -3.48 3.48
N LEU A 146 -12.51 -3.27 2.61
CA LEU A 146 -11.12 -3.72 2.83
C LEU A 146 -10.11 -2.61 2.56
N LEU A 147 -8.88 -2.84 3.03
CA LEU A 147 -7.72 -2.01 2.75
C LEU A 147 -6.83 -2.74 1.74
N VAL A 148 -6.31 -2.03 0.75
CA VAL A 148 -5.28 -2.53 -0.16
C VAL A 148 -4.00 -1.77 0.11
N VAL A 149 -2.93 -2.52 0.40
CA VAL A 149 -1.60 -1.99 0.71
C VAL A 149 -0.63 -2.45 -0.38
N TRP A 150 0.30 -1.60 -0.77
CA TRP A 150 1.38 -1.97 -1.68
C TRP A 150 2.71 -1.38 -1.23
N ASP A 151 3.79 -2.02 -1.67
CA ASP A 151 5.15 -1.56 -1.35
C ASP A 151 6.11 -1.81 -2.53
N GLU A 152 7.23 -1.10 -2.52
CA GLU A 152 8.35 -1.32 -3.42
C GLU A 152 9.30 -2.41 -2.90
N ASP A 153 9.16 -2.79 -1.63
CA ASP A 153 9.83 -3.91 -1.00
C ASP A 153 8.81 -4.84 -0.32
N ALA A 154 8.75 -6.08 -0.81
CA ALA A 154 7.83 -7.11 -0.33
C ALA A 154 7.98 -7.42 1.15
N LEU A 155 9.16 -7.23 1.75
CA LEU A 155 9.38 -7.49 3.17
C LEU A 155 8.77 -6.41 4.08
N HIS A 156 8.46 -5.22 3.55
CA HIS A 156 7.86 -4.13 4.31
C HIS A 156 6.33 -4.19 4.37
N ILE A 157 5.68 -4.93 3.48
CA ILE A 157 4.22 -4.83 3.29
C ILE A 157 3.41 -5.18 4.54
N ILE A 158 3.86 -6.16 5.33
CA ILE A 158 3.18 -6.58 6.57
C ILE A 158 3.30 -5.49 7.65
N SER A 159 4.50 -4.92 7.79
CA SER A 159 4.75 -3.84 8.76
C SER A 159 3.91 -2.60 8.40
N ARG A 160 3.85 -2.27 7.10
CA ARG A 160 3.01 -1.17 6.60
C ARG A 160 1.53 -1.40 6.89
N ALA A 161 1.00 -2.56 6.54
CA ALA A 161 -0.40 -2.91 6.80
C ALA A 161 -0.73 -2.85 8.30
N SER A 162 0.13 -3.42 9.15
CA SER A 162 -0.04 -3.38 10.60
C SER A 162 -0.02 -1.95 11.14
N GLY A 163 0.91 -1.11 10.66
CA GLY A 163 1.01 0.28 11.08
C GLY A 163 -0.18 1.14 10.67
N ILE A 164 -0.82 0.83 9.54
CA ILE A 164 -2.08 1.48 9.13
C ILE A 164 -3.23 1.04 10.04
N GLU A 165 -3.37 -0.26 10.29
CA GLU A 165 -4.41 -0.79 11.18
C GLU A 165 -4.28 -0.24 12.61
N SER A 166 -3.06 -0.12 13.14
CA SER A 166 -2.83 0.51 14.45
C SER A 166 -3.22 1.99 14.49
N GLN A 167 -2.86 2.77 13.47
CA GLN A 167 -3.23 4.19 13.43
C GLN A 167 -4.73 4.40 13.25
N LEU A 168 -5.43 3.47 12.59
CA LEU A 168 -6.89 3.52 12.52
C LEU A 168 -7.52 3.39 13.91
N MET A 169 -6.99 2.51 14.78
CA MET A 169 -7.49 2.40 16.15
C MET A 169 -7.35 3.73 16.91
N ASP A 170 -6.21 4.41 16.78
CA ASP A 170 -6.00 5.72 17.39
C ASP A 170 -6.99 6.78 16.87
N LEU A 171 -7.32 6.74 15.57
CA LEU A 171 -8.30 7.66 14.97
C LEU A 171 -9.73 7.36 15.43
N MET A 172 -10.12 6.09 15.52
CA MET A 172 -11.45 5.73 16.00
C MET A 172 -11.61 6.16 17.46
N TRP A 173 -10.60 5.92 18.30
CA TRP A 173 -10.66 6.26 19.72
C TRP A 173 -10.79 7.77 19.98
N LYS A 174 -10.10 8.60 19.19
CA LYS A 174 -10.19 10.07 19.29
C LYS A 174 -11.51 10.65 18.76
N SER A 175 -12.23 9.89 17.95
CA SER A 175 -13.51 10.35 17.39
C SER A 175 -14.62 10.31 18.44
N ASP A 176 -14.49 9.45 19.46
CA ASP A 176 -15.45 9.34 20.57
C ASP A 176 -15.25 10.46 21.61
N ASP A 177 -13.99 10.84 21.94
CA ASP A 177 -13.70 11.89 22.93
C ASP A 177 -14.23 13.30 22.51
N ASN A 178 -14.32 13.58 21.21
CA ASN A 178 -14.82 14.88 20.72
C ASN A 178 -16.35 15.01 20.79
N ASN A 179 -17.08 13.95 21.11
CA ASN A 179 -18.54 13.98 21.23
C ASN A 179 -19.02 14.25 22.66
N ASP A 180 -18.12 14.21 23.65
CA ASP A 180 -18.44 14.39 25.08
C ASP A 180 -18.13 15.81 25.61
N GLU A 181 -17.47 16.68 24.83
CA GLU A 181 -17.16 18.08 25.21
C GLU A 181 -18.21 19.11 24.74
N ALA A 182 -19.36 18.68 24.22
CA ALA A 182 -20.41 19.58 23.70
C ALA A 182 -21.57 19.85 24.68
N ASP A 183 -21.46 19.45 25.95
CA ASP A 183 -22.53 19.54 26.97
C ASP A 183 -22.12 20.25 28.29
N GLU A 184 -21.16 21.20 28.27
CA GLU A 184 -20.96 22.16 29.38
C GLU A 184 -21.18 23.64 28.98
#